data_AF-A0A7C2E8R2-F1
#
_entry.id   AF-A0A7C2E8R2-F1
#
_cell.length_a   1.000
_cell.length_b   1.000
_cell.length_c   1.000
_cell.angle_alpha   90.00
_cell.angle_beta   90.00
_cell.angle_gamma   90.00
#
_symmetry.space_group_name_H-M   'P 1'
#
loop_
_entity.id
_entity.type
_entity.pdbx_description
1 polymer ?
#
loop_
_entity_poly.entity_id
_entity_poly.type
_entity_poly.pdbx_seq_one_letter_code
_entity_poly.pdbx_strand_id
1 'polypeptide(L)'
;MSQPAAAPLAYRPRTPYLVDGLGIPKALLVDLFVRRVYMEGESTLSSLQEALKLSHPVLSDIFHQLRRQKLVEVLGMIGEDYRFVLSEAGREFAIDRLNITQYAGAAPVSLREYTQAVCAQAASPAVSRERLREVFADLVVTESLVEQLGPALVSQKALFLYGPTGNGKTSLAERLVRIYDDLIVVPYALEVDSQIILVYDPVIHRR
;
A
#
# COMPACT_ATOMS: atom_id res chain seq x y z
N MET A 1 17.03 -15.81 19.31
CA MET A 1 16.66 -14.38 19.33
C MET A 1 15.17 -14.29 19.10
N SER A 2 14.41 -14.07 20.16
CA SER A 2 12.95 -13.97 20.09
C SER A 2 12.58 -12.70 19.33
N GLN A 3 11.79 -12.83 18.26
CA GLN A 3 11.24 -11.69 17.54
C GLN A 3 10.40 -10.87 18.52
N PRO A 4 10.63 -9.55 18.67
CA PRO A 4 9.74 -8.72 19.47
C PRO A 4 8.32 -8.83 18.88
N ALA A 5 7.32 -9.00 19.74
CA ALA A 5 5.93 -9.01 19.32
C ALA A 5 5.64 -7.70 18.55
N ALA A 6 5.16 -7.82 17.31
CA ALA A 6 4.90 -6.66 16.45
C ALA A 6 3.91 -5.71 17.13
N ALA A 7 4.22 -4.41 17.17
CA ALA A 7 3.33 -3.40 17.71
C ALA A 7 1.97 -3.45 16.99
N PRO A 8 0.84 -3.29 17.70
CA PRO A 8 -0.47 -3.34 17.07
C PRO A 8 -0.64 -2.17 16.08
N LEU A 9 -1.20 -2.45 14.91
CA LEU A 9 -1.52 -1.42 13.91
C LEU A 9 -2.53 -0.41 14.47
N ALA A 10 -2.21 0.88 14.39
CA ALA A 10 -3.10 1.96 14.82
C ALA A 10 -4.37 2.07 13.97
N TYR A 11 -4.29 1.66 12.69
CA TYR A 11 -5.39 1.68 11.74
C TYR A 11 -5.51 0.35 11.02
N ARG A 12 -6.74 -0.11 10.82
CA ARG A 12 -7.06 -1.27 10.01
C ARG A 12 -8.05 -0.85 8.92
N PRO A 13 -7.64 -0.89 7.64
CA PRO A 13 -8.56 -0.57 6.55
C PRO A 13 -9.72 -1.57 6.55
N ARG A 14 -10.92 -1.09 6.22
CA ARG A 14 -12.09 -1.95 6.02
C ARG A 14 -11.95 -2.64 4.68
N THR A 15 -12.33 -3.91 4.60
CA THR A 15 -12.39 -4.65 3.33
C THR A 15 -13.68 -4.29 2.59
N PRO A 16 -13.62 -3.64 1.41
CA PRO A 16 -14.81 -3.37 0.63
C PRO A 16 -15.31 -4.66 -0.05
N TYR A 17 -16.63 -4.85 -0.03
CA TYR A 17 -17.31 -5.98 -0.69
C TYR A 17 -18.08 -5.56 -1.94
N LEU A 18 -18.06 -4.28 -2.28
CA LEU A 18 -18.74 -3.71 -3.43
C LEU A 18 -17.75 -2.85 -4.22
N VAL A 19 -17.91 -2.83 -5.54
CA VAL A 19 -17.08 -2.03 -6.45
C VAL A 19 -17.07 -0.56 -6.04
N ASP A 20 -18.25 0.01 -5.76
CA ASP A 20 -18.38 1.43 -5.38
C ASP A 20 -17.73 1.75 -4.02
N GLY A 21 -17.51 0.74 -3.19
CA GLY A 21 -16.87 0.87 -1.87
C GLY A 21 -15.34 0.95 -1.92
N LEU A 22 -14.71 0.79 -3.09
CA LEU A 22 -13.25 0.88 -3.26
C LEU A 22 -12.75 2.32 -3.52
N GLY A 23 -13.66 3.25 -3.80
CA GLY A 23 -13.31 4.64 -4.08
C GLY A 23 -12.52 4.88 -5.37
N ILE A 24 -12.36 3.87 -6.23
CA ILE A 24 -11.68 3.96 -7.53
C ILE A 24 -12.62 3.64 -8.70
N PRO A 25 -12.34 4.12 -9.92
CA PRO A 25 -13.22 3.89 -11.07
C PRO A 25 -13.37 2.40 -11.42
N LYS A 26 -14.62 1.97 -11.67
CA LYS A 26 -14.90 0.59 -12.10
C LYS A 26 -14.14 0.18 -13.37
N ALA A 27 -13.92 1.11 -14.29
CA ALA A 27 -13.14 0.85 -15.51
C ALA A 27 -11.70 0.42 -15.17
N LEU A 28 -11.07 1.03 -14.17
CA LEU A 28 -9.73 0.66 -13.72
C LEU A 28 -9.69 -0.77 -13.17
N LEU A 29 -10.73 -1.20 -12.44
CA LEU A 29 -10.83 -2.56 -11.93
C LEU A 29 -11.00 -3.59 -13.06
N VAL A 30 -11.82 -3.27 -14.06
CA VAL A 30 -11.97 -4.08 -15.27
C VAL A 30 -10.63 -4.21 -16.00
N ASP A 31 -9.92 -3.10 -16.17
CA ASP A 31 -8.60 -3.07 -16.81
C ASP A 31 -7.59 -3.93 -16.05
N LEU A 32 -7.52 -3.81 -14.72
CA LEU A 32 -6.66 -4.65 -13.87
C LEU A 32 -6.99 -6.14 -14.01
N PHE A 33 -8.27 -6.48 -14.01
CA PHE A 33 -8.74 -7.85 -14.17
C PHE A 33 -8.25 -8.44 -15.50
N VAL A 34 -8.55 -7.79 -16.63
CA VAL A 34 -8.20 -8.34 -17.95
C VAL A 34 -6.70 -8.36 -18.18
N ARG A 35 -5.95 -7.35 -17.70
CA ARG A 35 -4.48 -7.38 -17.75
C ARG A 35 -3.91 -8.55 -16.97
N ARG A 36 -4.45 -8.81 -15.77
CA ARG A 36 -3.96 -9.90 -14.92
C ARG A 36 -4.22 -11.27 -15.56
N VAL A 37 -5.44 -11.51 -16.04
CA VAL A 37 -5.78 -12.77 -16.74
C VAL A 37 -4.96 -12.93 -18.00
N TYR A 38 -4.70 -11.86 -18.76
CA TYR A 38 -3.83 -11.91 -19.93
C TYR A 38 -2.41 -12.36 -19.58
N MET A 39 -1.84 -11.85 -18.49
CA MET A 39 -0.48 -12.21 -18.05
C MET A 39 -0.39 -13.64 -17.51
N GLU A 40 -1.45 -14.13 -16.83
CA GLU A 40 -1.51 -15.49 -16.29
C GLU A 40 -1.89 -16.54 -17.35
N GLY A 41 -2.58 -16.11 -18.42
CA GLY A 41 -3.11 -16.97 -19.49
C GLY A 41 -4.40 -17.67 -19.07
N GLU A 42 -4.36 -18.40 -17.97
CA GLU A 42 -5.48 -19.08 -17.31
C GLU A 42 -5.56 -18.64 -15.84
N SER A 43 -6.75 -18.27 -15.37
CA SER A 43 -6.95 -17.74 -14.02
C SER A 43 -8.19 -18.35 -13.34
N THR A 44 -8.25 -18.19 -12.02
CA THR A 44 -9.45 -18.41 -11.21
C THR A 44 -9.79 -17.17 -10.40
N LEU A 45 -10.98 -17.08 -9.79
CA LEU A 45 -11.30 -15.91 -8.94
C LEU A 45 -10.39 -15.87 -7.71
N SER A 46 -10.01 -17.03 -7.16
CA SER A 46 -9.07 -17.12 -6.04
C SER A 46 -7.67 -16.64 -6.41
N SER A 47 -7.14 -17.03 -7.60
CA SER A 47 -5.82 -16.55 -8.04
C SER A 47 -5.81 -15.03 -8.23
N LEU A 48 -6.89 -14.48 -8.81
CA LEU A 48 -7.06 -13.04 -8.97
C LEU A 48 -7.24 -12.31 -7.63
N GLN A 49 -7.91 -12.90 -6.65
CA GLN A 49 -8.02 -12.33 -5.31
C GLN A 49 -6.64 -12.18 -4.66
N GLU A 50 -5.79 -13.19 -4.77
CA GLU A 50 -4.43 -13.12 -4.23
C GLU A 50 -3.55 -12.10 -4.95
N ALA A 51 -3.65 -12.03 -6.28
CA ALA A 51 -2.86 -11.13 -7.10
C ALA A 51 -3.29 -9.67 -7.00
N LEU A 52 -4.60 -9.42 -7.12
CA LEU A 52 -5.19 -8.08 -7.14
C LEU A 52 -5.59 -7.58 -5.75
N LYS A 53 -5.53 -8.41 -4.70
CA LYS A 53 -5.91 -8.04 -3.32
C LYS A 53 -7.34 -7.50 -3.21
N LEU A 54 -8.22 -7.95 -4.10
CA LEU A 54 -9.64 -7.60 -4.13
C LEU A 54 -10.48 -8.71 -3.50
N SER A 55 -11.60 -8.35 -2.89
CA SER A 55 -12.51 -9.33 -2.31
C SER A 55 -13.22 -10.15 -3.40
N HIS A 56 -13.56 -11.40 -3.08
CA HIS A 56 -14.26 -12.30 -4.00
C HIS A 56 -15.54 -11.69 -4.62
N PRO A 57 -16.43 -11.00 -3.87
CA PRO A 57 -17.64 -10.42 -4.46
C PRO A 57 -17.34 -9.39 -5.56
N VAL A 58 -16.34 -8.53 -5.34
CA VAL A 58 -15.91 -7.52 -6.35
C VAL A 58 -15.42 -8.20 -7.62
N LEU A 59 -14.58 -9.24 -7.49
CA LEU A 59 -14.05 -9.97 -8.63
C LEU A 59 -15.14 -10.77 -9.35
N SER A 60 -16.07 -11.36 -8.61
CA SER A 60 -17.21 -12.09 -9.15
C SER A 60 -18.11 -11.17 -9.99
N ASP A 61 -18.40 -9.96 -9.51
CA ASP A 61 -19.18 -8.96 -10.23
C ASP A 61 -18.54 -8.58 -11.58
N ILE A 62 -17.22 -8.34 -11.56
CA ILE A 62 -16.44 -8.01 -12.77
C ILE A 62 -16.40 -9.21 -13.72
N PHE A 63 -16.12 -10.41 -13.22
CA PHE A 63 -16.10 -11.64 -14.01
C PHE A 63 -17.45 -11.89 -14.70
N HIS A 64 -18.56 -11.78 -13.99
CA HIS A 64 -19.89 -11.97 -14.58
C HIS A 64 -20.22 -10.90 -15.62
N GLN A 65 -19.76 -9.66 -15.43
CA GLN A 65 -19.86 -8.63 -16.46
C GLN A 65 -19.07 -9.00 -17.71
N LEU A 66 -17.78 -9.34 -17.58
CA LEU A 66 -16.91 -9.68 -18.70
C LEU A 66 -17.38 -10.93 -19.45
N ARG A 67 -17.94 -11.90 -18.72
CA ARG A 67 -18.56 -13.10 -19.31
C ARG A 67 -19.81 -12.74 -20.12
N ARG A 68 -20.69 -11.86 -19.62
CA ARG A 68 -21.86 -11.38 -20.40
C ARG A 68 -21.43 -10.63 -21.68
N GLN A 69 -20.30 -9.92 -21.61
CA GLN A 69 -19.69 -9.23 -22.75
C GLN A 69 -18.90 -10.16 -23.68
N LYS A 70 -18.86 -11.47 -23.39
CA LYS A 70 -18.09 -12.49 -24.14
C LYS A 70 -16.59 -12.21 -24.19
N LEU A 71 -16.04 -11.50 -23.20
CA LEU A 71 -14.60 -11.24 -23.10
C LEU A 71 -13.86 -12.38 -22.37
N VAL A 72 -14.57 -13.15 -21.53
CA VAL A 72 -14.03 -14.27 -20.76
C VAL A 72 -14.77 -15.56 -21.11
N GLU A 73 -14.01 -16.64 -21.24
CA GLU A 73 -14.50 -18.00 -21.52
C GLU A 73 -14.20 -18.93 -20.35
N VAL A 74 -15.21 -19.67 -19.90
CA VAL A 74 -15.06 -20.63 -18.80
C VAL A 74 -14.64 -21.97 -19.37
N LEU A 75 -13.48 -22.46 -18.93
CA LEU A 75 -12.92 -23.77 -19.30
C LEU A 75 -13.46 -24.90 -18.42
N GLY A 76 -13.92 -24.58 -17.21
CA GLY A 76 -14.43 -25.55 -16.25
C GLY A 76 -14.45 -25.00 -14.84
N MET A 77 -14.44 -25.90 -13.85
CA MET A 77 -14.38 -25.55 -12.43
C MET A 77 -13.26 -26.34 -11.74
N ILE A 78 -12.61 -25.72 -10.76
CA ILE A 78 -11.69 -26.36 -9.82
C ILE A 78 -12.34 -26.25 -8.43
N GLY A 79 -12.91 -27.35 -7.96
CA GLY A 79 -13.80 -27.30 -6.79
C GLY A 79 -15.00 -26.39 -7.07
N GLU A 80 -15.12 -25.30 -6.30
CA GLU A 80 -16.18 -24.29 -6.47
C GLU A 80 -15.73 -23.06 -7.27
N ASP A 81 -14.46 -22.96 -7.65
CA ASP A 81 -13.90 -21.79 -8.35
C ASP A 81 -13.96 -21.98 -9.87
N TYR A 82 -14.30 -20.91 -10.60
CA TYR A 82 -14.33 -20.94 -12.06
C TYR A 82 -12.91 -20.89 -12.60
N ARG A 83 -12.63 -21.76 -13.58
CA ARG A 83 -11.41 -21.75 -14.35
C ARG A 83 -11.67 -21.15 -15.71
N PHE A 84 -10.98 -20.07 -16.05
CA PHE A 84 -11.32 -19.29 -17.24
C PHE A 84 -10.11 -18.64 -17.89
N VAL A 85 -10.30 -18.26 -19.15
CA VAL A 85 -9.33 -17.56 -20.00
C VAL A 85 -10.00 -16.36 -20.65
N LEU A 86 -9.19 -15.46 -21.20
CA LEU A 86 -9.72 -14.45 -22.13
C LEU A 86 -10.06 -15.11 -23.47
N SER A 87 -11.23 -14.77 -24.00
CA SER A 87 -11.59 -14.99 -25.41
C SER A 87 -10.64 -14.21 -26.34
N GLU A 88 -10.75 -14.41 -27.65
CA GLU A 88 -10.02 -13.59 -28.64
C GLU A 88 -10.30 -12.09 -28.47
N ALA A 89 -11.58 -11.68 -28.41
CA ALA A 89 -11.96 -10.29 -28.15
C ALA A 89 -11.49 -9.78 -26.78
N GLY A 90 -11.47 -10.66 -25.77
CA GLY A 90 -10.93 -10.35 -24.45
C GLY A 90 -9.43 -10.11 -24.46
N ARG A 91 -8.68 -10.87 -25.28
CA ARG A 91 -7.24 -10.71 -25.46
C ARG A 91 -6.92 -9.40 -26.15
N GLU A 92 -7.61 -9.06 -27.23
CA GLU A 92 -7.47 -7.77 -27.91
C GLU A 92 -7.75 -6.61 -26.95
N PHE A 93 -8.87 -6.69 -26.22
CA PHE A 93 -9.22 -5.70 -25.21
C PHE A 93 -8.12 -5.56 -24.13
N ALA A 94 -7.57 -6.67 -23.64
CA ALA A 94 -6.49 -6.64 -22.65
C ALA A 94 -5.20 -6.03 -23.20
N ILE A 95 -4.84 -6.30 -24.46
CA ILE A 95 -3.69 -5.69 -25.14
C ILE A 95 -3.84 -4.17 -25.21
N ASP A 96 -5.03 -3.67 -25.57
CA ASP A 96 -5.31 -2.23 -25.56
C ASP A 96 -5.13 -1.62 -24.17
N ARG A 97 -5.55 -2.33 -23.12
CA ARG A 97 -5.37 -1.87 -21.73
C ARG A 97 -3.91 -1.94 -21.28
N LEU A 98 -3.14 -2.90 -21.77
CA LEU A 98 -1.69 -3.02 -21.50
C LEU A 98 -0.87 -1.92 -22.17
N ASN A 99 -1.31 -1.44 -23.34
CA ASN A 99 -0.67 -0.32 -24.04
C ASN A 99 -0.78 1.01 -23.26
N ILE A 100 -1.80 1.15 -22.40
CA ILE A 100 -1.95 2.31 -21.52
C ILE A 100 -1.05 2.17 -20.28
N THR A 101 -1.09 1.00 -19.63
CA THR A 101 -0.23 0.69 -18.48
C THR A 101 -0.05 -0.82 -18.33
N GLN A 102 1.16 -1.22 -17.97
CA GLN A 102 1.49 -2.63 -17.72
C GLN A 102 1.18 -3.08 -16.29
N TYR A 103 0.70 -2.18 -15.43
CA TYR A 103 0.41 -2.53 -14.05
C TYR A 103 -0.77 -3.50 -13.94
N ALA A 104 -0.51 -4.68 -13.37
CA ALA A 104 -1.47 -5.74 -13.10
C ALA A 104 -1.24 -6.37 -11.71
N GLY A 105 -0.90 -5.51 -10.73
CA GLY A 105 -0.70 -5.88 -9.32
C GLY A 105 -1.94 -5.64 -8.47
N ALA A 106 -1.73 -5.49 -7.15
CA ALA A 106 -2.79 -5.20 -6.20
C ALA A 106 -3.62 -3.97 -6.62
N ALA A 107 -4.94 -4.00 -6.41
CA ALA A 107 -5.79 -2.87 -6.72
C ALA A 107 -5.31 -1.63 -5.94
N PRO A 108 -5.16 -0.48 -6.61
CA PRO A 108 -4.71 0.73 -5.96
C PRO A 108 -5.79 1.26 -5.01
N VAL A 109 -5.36 1.92 -3.95
CA VAL A 109 -6.25 2.61 -3.01
C VAL A 109 -6.43 4.05 -3.47
N SER A 110 -7.65 4.58 -3.39
CA SER A 110 -7.89 5.98 -3.75
C SER A 110 -7.09 6.93 -2.85
N LEU A 111 -6.60 8.05 -3.41
CA LEU A 111 -5.89 9.07 -2.63
C LEU A 111 -6.68 9.55 -1.42
N ARG A 112 -8.00 9.66 -1.57
CA ARG A 112 -8.91 10.07 -0.50
C ARG A 112 -8.89 9.10 0.68
N GLU A 113 -9.04 7.81 0.41
CA GLU A 113 -9.02 6.78 1.46
C GLU A 113 -7.65 6.68 2.12
N TYR A 114 -6.57 6.76 1.33
CA TYR A 114 -5.24 6.75 1.91
C TYR A 114 -4.96 7.98 2.77
N THR A 115 -5.45 9.16 2.39
CA THR A 115 -5.34 10.37 3.22
C THR A 115 -6.04 10.18 4.57
N GLN A 116 -7.24 9.58 4.58
CA GLN A 116 -7.95 9.26 5.83
C GLN A 116 -7.17 8.26 6.69
N ALA A 117 -6.58 7.24 6.06
CA ALA A 117 -5.72 6.28 6.75
C ALA A 117 -4.50 7.00 7.36
N VAL A 118 -3.80 7.86 6.63
CA VAL A 118 -2.65 8.62 7.16
C VAL A 118 -3.05 9.46 8.37
N CYS A 119 -4.19 10.18 8.30
CA CYS A 119 -4.67 10.97 9.43
C CYS A 119 -5.05 10.10 10.65
N ALA A 120 -5.67 8.94 10.43
CA ALA A 120 -6.05 8.01 11.51
C ALA A 120 -4.85 7.30 12.14
N GLN A 121 -3.70 7.30 11.46
CA GLN A 121 -2.45 6.66 11.88
C GLN A 121 -1.44 7.64 12.47
N ALA A 122 -1.83 8.90 12.69
CA ALA A 122 -0.93 9.89 13.25
C ALA A 122 -0.38 9.41 14.61
N ALA A 123 0.91 9.10 14.65
CA ALA A 123 1.60 8.63 15.83
C ALA A 123 1.58 9.69 16.93
N SER A 124 1.56 9.26 18.19
CA SER A 124 1.80 10.14 19.34
C SER A 124 2.98 9.57 20.13
N PRO A 125 4.23 9.82 19.69
CA PRO A 125 5.39 9.21 20.32
C PRO A 125 5.51 9.64 21.79
N ALA A 126 5.83 8.69 22.66
CA ALA A 126 6.15 8.97 24.06
C ALA A 126 7.58 9.57 24.12
N VAL A 127 7.67 10.89 23.98
CA VAL A 127 8.97 11.59 24.03
C VAL A 127 9.35 11.88 25.47
N SER A 128 10.35 11.17 25.99
CA SER A 128 11.01 11.48 27.26
C SER A 128 12.50 11.80 27.04
N ARG A 129 13.12 12.46 28.02
CA ARG A 129 14.56 12.78 27.96
C ARG A 129 15.40 11.50 27.92
N GLU A 130 14.99 10.51 28.70
CA GLU A 130 15.62 9.19 28.77
C GLU A 130 15.55 8.50 27.41
N ARG A 131 14.37 8.51 26.76
CA ARG A 131 14.19 7.91 25.44
C ARG A 131 15.01 8.61 24.35
N LEU A 132 15.10 9.94 24.39
CA LEU A 132 15.96 10.68 23.45
C LEU A 132 17.43 10.32 23.62
N ARG A 133 17.91 10.17 24.86
CA ARG A 133 19.29 9.73 25.13
C ARG A 133 19.55 8.32 24.62
N GLU A 134 18.60 7.40 24.78
CA GLU A 134 18.69 6.05 24.21
C GLU A 134 18.78 6.09 22.68
N VAL A 135 17.92 6.87 22.02
CA VAL A 135 17.88 7.00 20.56
C VAL A 135 19.17 7.57 19.98
N PHE A 136 19.82 8.49 20.70
CA PHE A 136 21.09 9.10 20.32
C PHE A 136 22.32 8.49 21.03
N ALA A 137 22.21 7.33 21.66
CA ALA A 137 23.29 6.75 22.46
C ALA A 137 24.58 6.48 21.66
N ASP A 138 24.46 6.32 20.35
CA ASP A 138 25.57 6.12 19.40
C ASP A 138 26.06 7.44 18.76
N LEU A 139 25.61 8.59 19.24
CA LEU A 139 25.98 9.92 18.75
C LEU A 139 26.41 10.84 19.91
N VAL A 140 27.42 11.68 19.68
CA VAL A 140 27.80 12.72 20.66
C VAL A 140 26.87 13.92 20.48
N VAL A 141 25.88 14.05 21.34
CA VAL A 141 24.91 15.16 21.35
C VAL A 141 25.01 15.98 22.63
N THR A 142 24.83 17.29 22.52
CA THR A 142 24.82 18.18 23.70
C THR A 142 23.48 18.07 24.43
N GLU A 143 23.51 18.28 25.74
CA GLU A 143 22.29 18.24 26.55
C GLU A 143 21.28 19.32 26.13
N SER A 144 21.77 20.50 25.73
CA SER A 144 20.95 21.58 25.18
C SER A 144 20.19 21.18 23.92
N LEU A 145 20.77 20.31 23.08
CA LEU A 145 20.11 19.84 21.86
C LEU A 145 18.99 18.87 22.19
N VAL A 146 19.21 17.96 23.16
CA VAL A 146 18.16 17.05 23.65
C VAL A 146 16.98 17.83 24.24
N GLU A 147 17.27 18.88 25.03
CA GLU A 147 16.24 19.76 25.62
C GLU A 147 15.43 20.52 24.56
N GLN A 148 16.03 20.90 23.44
CA GLN A 148 15.33 21.56 22.32
C GLN A 148 14.52 20.56 21.48
N LEU A 149 15.04 19.35 21.27
CA LEU A 149 14.38 18.34 20.43
C LEU A 149 13.11 17.79 21.09
N GLY A 150 13.08 17.63 22.41
CA GLY A 150 11.92 17.11 23.13
C GLY A 150 10.61 17.82 22.77
N PRO A 151 10.48 19.14 23.05
CA PRO A 151 9.29 19.91 22.70
C PRO A 151 9.00 19.93 21.19
N ALA A 152 10.04 19.98 20.35
CA ALA A 152 9.88 19.98 18.90
C ALA A 152 9.20 18.70 18.40
N LEU A 153 9.61 17.55 18.93
CA LEU A 153 9.05 16.24 18.57
C LEU A 153 7.62 16.04 19.10
N VAL A 154 7.37 16.47 20.34
CA VAL A 154 6.00 16.45 20.92
C VAL A 154 5.06 17.34 20.10
N SER A 155 5.56 18.48 19.59
CA SER A 155 4.75 19.38 18.78
C SER A 155 4.39 18.83 17.39
N GLN A 156 5.08 17.78 16.92
CA GLN A 156 4.94 17.17 15.60
C GLN A 156 5.03 18.17 14.43
N LYS A 157 5.76 19.27 14.63
CA LYS A 157 6.00 20.29 13.61
C LYS A 157 7.26 19.98 12.82
N ALA A 158 7.37 20.59 11.65
CA ALA A 158 8.57 20.50 10.82
C ALA A 158 9.81 20.97 11.61
N LEU A 159 10.86 20.14 11.62
CA LEU A 159 12.15 20.44 12.21
C LEU A 159 13.14 20.80 11.10
N PHE A 160 13.86 21.92 11.27
CA PHE A 160 14.90 22.34 10.34
C PHE A 160 16.28 22.14 10.95
N LEU A 161 17.04 21.14 10.48
CA LEU A 161 18.39 20.85 10.94
C LEU A 161 19.42 21.58 10.06
N TYR A 162 20.04 22.65 10.59
CA TYR A 162 20.97 23.51 9.83
C TYR A 162 22.35 23.63 10.49
N GLY A 163 23.36 24.05 9.71
CA GLY A 163 24.75 24.25 10.12
C GLY A 163 25.79 23.63 9.15
N PRO A 164 27.09 23.66 9.48
CA PRO A 164 28.13 23.21 8.56
C PRO A 164 28.04 21.72 8.21
N THR A 165 28.48 21.35 7.00
CA THR A 165 28.59 19.96 6.54
C THR A 165 29.53 19.14 7.44
N GLY A 166 29.23 17.85 7.64
CA GLY A 166 30.04 16.96 8.49
C GLY A 166 29.66 16.93 9.97
N ASN A 167 28.76 17.80 10.44
CA ASN A 167 28.28 17.83 11.83
C ASN A 167 27.15 16.83 12.13
N GLY A 168 27.07 15.70 11.42
CA GLY A 168 26.15 14.61 11.76
C GLY A 168 24.65 14.91 11.61
N LYS A 169 24.22 15.89 10.79
CA LYS A 169 22.80 16.24 10.60
C LYS A 169 21.96 15.09 10.05
N THR A 170 22.46 14.45 9.00
CA THR A 170 21.85 13.26 8.42
C THR A 170 21.80 12.14 9.45
N SER A 171 22.89 11.94 10.20
CA SER A 171 22.97 10.94 11.26
C SER A 171 21.97 11.18 12.40
N LEU A 172 21.73 12.44 12.75
CA LEU A 172 20.73 12.84 13.73
C LEU A 172 19.31 12.59 13.20
N ALA A 173 19.03 12.98 11.95
CA ALA A 173 17.74 12.76 11.31
C ALA A 173 17.37 11.26 11.22
N GLU A 174 18.32 10.40 10.84
CA GLU A 174 18.12 8.95 10.77
C GLU A 174 17.79 8.33 12.13
N ARG A 175 18.40 8.84 13.21
CA ARG A 175 18.15 8.37 14.58
C ARG A 175 16.82 8.88 15.11
N LEU A 176 16.43 10.10 14.78
CA LEU A 176 15.13 10.65 15.18
C LEU A 176 13.95 9.76 14.78
N VAL A 177 14.05 9.02 13.67
CA VAL A 177 13.01 8.07 13.24
C VAL A 177 12.80 6.94 14.27
N ARG A 178 13.84 6.56 15.03
CA ARG A 178 13.78 5.49 16.07
C ARG A 178 12.93 5.87 17.30
N ILE A 179 12.43 7.11 17.35
CA ILE A 179 11.49 7.55 18.38
C ILE A 179 10.10 6.95 18.14
N TYR A 180 9.81 6.61 16.89
CA TYR A 180 8.57 5.97 16.47
C TYR A 180 8.77 4.45 16.53
N ASP A 181 7.98 3.80 17.39
CA ASP A 181 7.94 2.34 17.54
C ASP A 181 6.62 1.75 17.00
N ASP A 182 5.82 2.57 16.31
CA ASP A 182 4.53 2.20 15.75
C ASP A 182 4.63 1.62 14.33
N LEU A 183 3.60 0.88 13.95
CA LEU A 183 3.44 0.34 12.60
C LEU A 183 2.33 1.08 11.88
N ILE A 184 2.63 1.51 10.65
CA ILE A 184 1.67 2.12 9.73
C ILE A 184 1.35 1.15 8.59
N VAL A 185 0.12 1.19 8.09
CA VAL A 185 -0.27 0.53 6.85
C VAL A 185 0.08 1.42 5.66
N VAL A 186 0.73 0.81 4.68
CA VAL A 186 1.09 1.44 3.41
C VAL A 186 0.46 0.61 2.28
N PRO A 187 -0.31 1.22 1.37
CA PRO A 187 -0.93 0.50 0.27
C PRO A 187 0.14 0.07 -0.74
N TYR A 188 -0.18 -0.96 -1.53
CA TYR A 188 0.69 -1.39 -2.62
C TYR A 188 0.83 -0.31 -3.70
N ALA A 189 -0.30 0.29 -4.06
CA ALA A 189 -0.39 1.35 -5.05
C ALA A 189 -1.51 2.34 -4.67
N LEU A 190 -1.42 3.54 -5.22
CA LEU A 190 -2.42 4.60 -5.12
C LEU A 190 -3.02 4.91 -6.48
N GLU A 191 -4.29 5.30 -6.47
CA GLU A 191 -4.99 5.83 -7.62
C GLU A 191 -5.16 7.35 -7.46
N VAL A 192 -4.75 8.09 -8.49
CA VAL A 192 -4.90 9.54 -8.61
C VAL A 192 -5.24 9.85 -10.07
N ASP A 193 -6.41 10.42 -10.33
CA ASP A 193 -6.85 10.79 -11.69
C ASP A 193 -6.70 9.65 -12.72
N SER A 194 -7.10 8.43 -12.34
CA SER A 194 -6.96 7.17 -13.08
C SER A 194 -5.52 6.73 -13.38
N GLN A 195 -4.52 7.40 -12.80
CA GLN A 195 -3.13 6.97 -12.81
C GLN A 195 -2.82 6.11 -11.60
N ILE A 196 -1.91 5.16 -11.77
CA ILE A 196 -1.48 4.24 -10.71
C ILE A 196 -0.07 4.63 -10.27
N ILE A 197 0.10 4.90 -8.98
CA ILE A 197 1.39 5.24 -8.37
C ILE A 197 1.78 4.09 -7.43
N LEU A 198 2.92 3.45 -7.68
CA LEU A 198 3.46 2.44 -6.79
C LEU A 198 3.97 3.09 -5.50
N VAL A 199 3.57 2.57 -4.36
CA VAL A 199 4.02 3.06 -3.04
C VAL A 199 4.81 1.97 -2.30
N TYR A 200 4.43 0.70 -2.47
CA TYR A 200 5.12 -0.39 -1.82
C TYR A 200 6.48 -0.67 -2.47
N ASP A 201 7.53 -0.38 -1.72
CA ASP A 201 8.90 -0.83 -1.97
C ASP A 201 9.21 -2.13 -1.18
N PRO A 202 9.53 -3.26 -1.83
CA PRO A 202 9.86 -4.52 -1.17
C PRO A 202 11.18 -4.52 -0.38
N VAL A 203 12.07 -3.54 -0.62
CA VAL A 203 13.33 -3.40 0.15
C VAL A 203 13.06 -2.82 1.54
N ILE A 204 12.05 -1.96 1.63
CA ILE A 204 11.74 -1.18 2.84
C ILE A 204 10.53 -1.76 3.59
N HIS A 205 9.49 -2.15 2.86
CA HIS A 205 8.20 -2.53 3.45
C HIS A 205 8.08 -4.04 3.67
N ARG A 206 7.55 -4.40 4.84
CA ARG A 206 7.27 -5.79 5.23
C ARG A 206 5.80 -6.14 4.96
N ARG A 207 5.55 -7.41 4.65
CA ARG A 207 4.20 -7.97 4.48
C ARG A 207 3.67 -8.51 5.79
#